data_AF-A0A1U8KP30-F1
#
_entry.id   AF-A0A1U8KP30-F1
#
_cell.length_a   1.000
_cell.length_b   1.000
_cell.length_c   1.000
_cell.angle_alpha   90.00
_cell.angle_beta   90.00
_cell.angle_gamma   90.00
#
_symmetry.space_group_name_H-M   'P 1'
#
loop_
_entity.id
_entity.type
_entity.pdbx_description
1 polymer ?
#
loop_
_entity_poly.entity_id
_entity_poly.type
_entity_poly.pdbx_seq_one_letter_code
_entity_poly.pdbx_strand_id
1 'polypeptide(L)'
;MAETEKSAGSDNTEDILAKIENKSLKIESLIKQYKPIKAIKIALESYPPQDERCKYANWVGVHKALMAIKDVEGILRSLDPRYYDILMKYKCPSSSMGDRTTCDQRLKIHEKLTEKADFVTT
;
A
#
# COMPACT_ATOMS: atom_id res chain seq x y z
N MET A 1 -41.24 10.67 24.55
CA MET A 1 -41.45 11.02 23.13
C MET A 1 -40.34 12.01 22.79
N ALA A 2 -39.40 11.79 21.87
CA ALA A 2 -39.50 11.09 20.60
C ALA A 2 -38.30 10.17 20.32
N GLU A 3 -38.59 9.14 19.54
CA GLU A 3 -37.72 8.13 18.97
C GLU A 3 -36.87 8.68 17.81
N THR A 4 -35.68 8.09 17.69
CA THR A 4 -34.94 7.75 16.45
C THR A 4 -34.80 8.80 15.34
N GLU A 5 -33.58 9.27 15.14
CA GLU A 5 -32.99 9.29 13.78
C GLU A 5 -31.66 8.53 13.79
N LYS A 6 -31.75 7.30 13.28
CA LYS A 6 -30.69 6.38 12.93
C LYS A 6 -29.91 6.96 11.74
N SER A 7 -28.79 7.62 11.98
CA SER A 7 -27.74 7.78 10.96
C SER A 7 -26.71 6.65 11.12
N ALA A 8 -27.12 5.44 10.75
CA ALA A 8 -26.21 4.31 10.59
C ALA A 8 -25.86 4.21 9.09
N GLY A 9 -24.88 4.97 8.64
CA GLY A 9 -24.49 4.96 7.23
C GLY A 9 -23.22 5.72 6.83
N SER A 10 -22.79 6.75 7.57
CA SER A 10 -21.62 7.57 7.18
C SER A 10 -20.41 7.45 8.10
N ASP A 11 -20.59 7.07 9.38
CA ASP A 11 -19.52 7.05 10.38
C ASP A 11 -18.35 6.11 10.02
N ASN A 12 -18.64 5.01 9.33
CA ASN A 12 -17.61 4.03 8.99
C ASN A 12 -16.60 4.56 7.96
N THR A 13 -17.02 5.34 6.97
CA THR A 13 -16.12 5.75 5.88
C THR A 13 -15.16 6.84 6.34
N GLU A 14 -15.62 7.80 7.12
CA GLU A 14 -14.77 8.86 7.68
C GLU A 14 -13.81 8.31 8.74
N ASP A 15 -14.25 7.38 9.60
CA ASP A 15 -13.38 6.68 10.54
C ASP A 15 -12.31 5.83 9.81
N ILE A 16 -12.69 5.14 8.73
CA ILE A 16 -11.74 4.41 7.86
C ILE A 16 -10.75 5.39 7.22
N LEU A 17 -11.21 6.53 6.72
CA LEU A 17 -10.35 7.53 6.09
C LEU A 17 -9.35 8.11 7.11
N ALA A 18 -9.79 8.45 8.32
CA ALA A 18 -8.95 8.91 9.41
C ALA A 18 -7.90 7.85 9.82
N LYS A 19 -8.28 6.57 9.85
CA LYS A 19 -7.33 5.45 10.07
C LYS A 19 -6.29 5.35 8.96
N ILE A 20 -6.70 5.52 7.70
CA ILE A 20 -5.80 5.52 6.54
C ILE A 20 -4.84 6.71 6.58
N GLU A 21 -5.32 7.88 6.98
CA GLU A 21 -4.50 9.09 7.11
C GLU A 21 -3.46 8.93 8.21
N ASN A 22 -3.87 8.53 9.42
CA ASN A 22 -2.95 8.25 10.53
C ASN A 22 -1.89 7.21 10.16
N LYS A 23 -2.29 6.17 9.40
CA LYS A 23 -1.35 5.18 8.89
C LYS A 23 -0.38 5.78 7.88
N SER A 24 -0.85 6.64 6.98
CA SER A 24 -0.03 7.32 5.98
C SER A 24 1.02 8.21 6.65
N LEU A 25 0.66 8.94 7.70
CA LEU A 25 1.60 9.72 8.51
C LEU A 25 2.67 8.84 9.17
N LYS A 26 2.27 7.67 9.67
CA LYS A 26 3.21 6.69 10.26
C LYS A 26 4.19 6.14 9.23
N ILE A 27 3.71 5.83 8.01
CA ILE A 27 4.54 5.40 6.88
C ILE A 27 5.57 6.50 6.55
N GLU A 28 5.13 7.75 6.43
CA GLU A 28 6.03 8.88 6.15
C GLU A 28 7.09 9.08 7.23
N SER A 29 6.72 8.96 8.51
CA SER A 29 7.67 9.00 9.63
C SER A 29 8.71 7.88 9.54
N LEU A 30 8.29 6.65 9.18
CA LEU A 30 9.21 5.52 9.02
C LEU A 30 10.15 5.69 7.83
N ILE A 31 9.67 6.27 6.73
CA ILE A 31 10.50 6.62 5.57
C ILE A 31 11.58 7.62 5.98
N LYS A 32 11.21 8.69 6.71
CA LYS A 32 12.16 9.70 7.21
C LYS A 32 13.19 9.11 8.19
N GLN A 33 12.81 8.06 8.92
CA GLN A 33 13.71 7.32 9.81
C GLN A 33 14.56 6.26 9.09
N TYR A 34 14.56 6.22 7.75
CA TYR A 34 15.27 5.21 6.95
C TYR A 34 14.86 3.77 7.31
N LYS A 35 13.58 3.54 7.62
CA LYS A 35 13.02 2.22 7.93
C LYS A 35 11.99 1.77 6.88
N PRO A 36 12.39 1.64 5.59
CA PRO A 36 11.48 1.33 4.48
C PRO A 36 10.77 -0.03 4.63
N ILE A 37 11.45 -1.05 5.18
CA ILE A 37 10.84 -2.39 5.39
C ILE A 37 9.63 -2.29 6.33
N LYS A 38 9.76 -1.57 7.44
CA LYS A 38 8.67 -1.37 8.39
C LYS A 38 7.54 -0.54 7.78
N ALA A 39 7.90 0.48 6.99
CA ALA A 39 6.93 1.31 6.30
C ALA A 39 6.06 0.49 5.33
N ILE A 40 6.67 -0.40 4.53
CA ILE A 40 5.98 -1.27 3.59
C ILE A 40 5.09 -2.27 4.31
N LYS A 41 5.58 -2.93 5.37
CA LYS A 41 4.75 -3.87 6.15
C LYS A 41 3.47 -3.19 6.65
N ILE A 42 3.59 -2.02 7.27
CA ILE A 42 2.43 -1.24 7.73
C ILE A 42 1.52 -0.84 6.56
N ALA A 43 2.10 -0.46 5.42
CA ALA A 43 1.32 -0.09 4.25
C ALA A 43 0.47 -1.26 3.72
N LEU A 44 1.05 -2.46 3.69
CA LEU A 44 0.44 -3.69 3.16
C LEU A 44 -0.42 -4.46 4.17
N GLU A 45 -0.30 -4.20 5.47
CA GLU A 45 -1.06 -4.88 6.53
C GLU A 45 -2.57 -4.57 6.52
N SER A 46 -3.03 -3.54 5.79
CA SER A 46 -4.46 -3.21 5.72
C SER A 46 -5.12 -3.76 4.47
N TYR A 47 -6.24 -4.45 4.67
CA TYR A 47 -7.14 -4.85 3.60
C TYR A 47 -7.71 -3.62 2.87
N PRO A 48 -7.79 -3.61 1.54
CA PRO A 48 -8.28 -2.46 0.81
C PRO A 48 -9.74 -2.17 1.20
N PRO A 49 -10.05 -0.92 1.58
CA PRO A 49 -11.41 -0.51 1.94
C PRO A 49 -12.34 -0.66 0.72
N GLN A 50 -13.65 -0.79 0.95
CA GLN A 50 -14.62 -0.95 -0.15
C GLN A 50 -14.86 0.37 -0.91
N ASP A 51 -14.80 1.49 -0.19
CA ASP A 51 -15.00 2.83 -0.74
C ASP A 51 -13.81 3.27 -1.62
N GLU A 52 -14.12 3.84 -2.79
CA GLU A 52 -13.12 4.26 -3.78
C GLU A 52 -12.18 5.36 -3.25
N ARG A 53 -12.67 6.30 -2.43
CA ARG A 53 -11.84 7.36 -1.86
C ARG A 53 -10.86 6.78 -0.86
N CYS A 54 -11.34 5.87 -0.01
CA CYS A 54 -10.49 5.16 0.93
C CYS A 54 -9.47 4.27 0.19
N LYS A 55 -9.84 3.62 -0.93
CA LYS A 55 -8.89 2.83 -1.75
C LYS A 55 -7.77 3.71 -2.29
N TYR A 56 -8.13 4.87 -2.84
CA TYR A 56 -7.15 5.82 -3.37
C TYR A 56 -6.24 6.37 -2.27
N ALA A 57 -6.79 6.80 -1.13
CA ALA A 57 -6.00 7.30 0.00
C ALA A 57 -5.04 6.22 0.54
N ASN A 58 -5.51 4.98 0.64
CA ASN A 58 -4.67 3.84 1.04
C ASN A 58 -3.56 3.58 0.02
N TRP A 59 -3.89 3.65 -1.27
CA TRP A 59 -2.94 3.50 -2.36
C TRP A 59 -1.85 4.57 -2.30
N VAL A 60 -2.17 5.83 -2.02
CA VAL A 60 -1.17 6.91 -1.90
C VAL A 60 -0.12 6.58 -0.83
N GLY A 61 -0.54 6.07 0.33
CA GLY A 61 0.38 5.66 1.40
C GLY A 61 1.31 4.50 0.98
N VAL A 62 0.75 3.45 0.36
CA VAL A 62 1.52 2.31 -0.16
C VAL A 62 2.48 2.75 -1.25
N HIS A 63 2.02 3.61 -2.16
CA HIS A 63 2.81 4.15 -3.26
C HIS A 63 4.03 4.93 -2.74
N LYS A 64 3.84 5.83 -1.77
CA LYS A 64 4.96 6.55 -1.13
C LYS A 64 5.98 5.60 -0.50
N ALA A 65 5.52 4.54 0.17
CA ALA A 65 6.42 3.54 0.76
C ALA A 65 7.23 2.79 -0.29
N LEU A 66 6.61 2.45 -1.43
CA LEU A 66 7.30 1.78 -2.55
C LEU A 66 8.31 2.70 -3.25
N MET A 67 7.97 3.98 -3.43
CA MET A 67 8.88 4.99 -4.01
C MET A 67 10.09 5.26 -3.12
N ALA A 68 9.95 5.12 -1.80
CA ALA A 68 11.06 5.28 -0.85
C ALA A 68 12.09 4.13 -0.92
N ILE A 69 11.79 3.03 -1.64
CA ILE A 69 12.69 1.89 -1.77
C ILE A 69 13.80 2.22 -2.77
N LYS A 70 15.04 2.22 -2.30
CA LYS A 70 16.22 2.29 -3.17
C LYS A 70 16.70 0.90 -3.60
N ASP A 71 16.74 -0.03 -2.66
CA ASP A 71 17.16 -1.43 -2.88
C ASP A 71 15.94 -2.36 -2.89
N VAL A 72 15.36 -2.55 -4.07
CA VAL A 72 14.18 -3.43 -4.24
C VAL A 72 14.50 -4.87 -3.86
N GLU A 73 15.68 -5.38 -4.21
CA GLU A 73 16.03 -6.78 -3.97
C GLU A 73 16.22 -7.05 -2.48
N GLY A 74 16.96 -6.20 -1.76
CA GLY A 74 17.16 -6.33 -0.31
C GLY A 74 15.86 -6.22 0.48
N ILE A 75 14.95 -5.32 0.06
CA ILE A 75 13.61 -5.23 0.65
C ILE A 75 12.85 -6.53 0.41
N LEU A 76 12.79 -7.01 -0.84
CA LEU A 76 12.07 -8.23 -1.17
C LEU A 76 12.66 -9.45 -0.45
N ARG A 77 13.97 -9.52 -0.17
CA ARG A 77 14.56 -10.59 0.65
C ARG A 77 14.15 -10.53 2.13
N SER A 78 13.84 -9.34 2.62
CA SER A 78 13.46 -9.10 4.02
C SER A 78 11.94 -9.13 4.27
N LEU A 79 11.15 -9.13 3.19
CA LEU A 79 9.71 -9.16 3.23
C LEU A 79 9.21 -10.61 3.32
N ASP A 80 8.13 -10.82 4.06
CA ASP A 80 7.48 -12.14 4.12
C ASP A 80 6.78 -12.44 2.77
N PRO A 81 6.88 -13.67 2.22
CA PRO A 81 6.21 -14.05 0.99
C PRO A 81 4.71 -13.78 0.95
N ARG A 82 4.03 -13.74 2.10
CA ARG A 82 2.60 -13.38 2.21
C ARG A 82 2.29 -11.99 1.63
N TYR A 83 3.27 -11.10 1.59
CA TYR A 83 3.14 -9.76 1.02
C TYR A 83 3.38 -9.71 -0.50
N TYR A 84 3.94 -10.77 -1.10
CA TYR A 84 4.23 -10.80 -2.53
C TYR A 84 2.94 -10.79 -3.36
N ASP A 85 1.93 -11.56 -2.98
CA ASP A 85 0.62 -11.56 -3.65
C ASP A 85 -0.02 -10.16 -3.64
N ILE A 86 0.14 -9.42 -2.55
CA ILE A 86 -0.39 -8.06 -2.40
C ILE A 86 0.35 -7.11 -3.35
N LEU A 87 1.68 -7.21 -3.42
CA LEU A 87 2.52 -6.41 -4.32
C LEU A 87 2.27 -6.74 -5.81
N MET A 88 2.04 -8.02 -6.13
CA MET A 88 1.70 -8.50 -7.47
C MET A 88 0.31 -8.00 -7.92
N LYS A 89 -0.66 -7.93 -7.00
CA LYS A 89 -2.00 -7.40 -7.29
C LYS A 89 -2.06 -5.87 -7.26
N TYR A 90 -1.06 -5.22 -6.67
CA TYR A 90 -0.98 -3.77 -6.63
C TYR A 90 -0.88 -3.22 -8.05
N LYS A 91 -1.90 -2.46 -8.50
CA LYS A 91 -1.97 -1.88 -9.85
C LYS A 91 -1.66 -0.38 -9.83
N CYS A 92 -1.02 0.12 -10.90
CA CYS A 92 -1.02 1.57 -11.14
C CYS A 92 -2.48 2.02 -11.36
N PRO A 93 -2.98 3.00 -10.61
CA PRO A 93 -4.24 3.64 -10.93
C PRO A 93 -4.09 4.34 -12.27
N SER A 94 -5.18 4.43 -13.03
CA SER A 94 -5.24 5.23 -14.26
C SER A 94 -4.79 6.69 -14.04
N SER A 95 -4.95 7.20 -12.81
CA SER A 95 -4.47 8.53 -12.40
C SER A 95 -2.95 8.67 -12.32
N SER A 96 -2.18 7.58 -12.17
CA SER A 96 -0.71 7.65 -12.07
C SER A 96 -0.01 7.50 -13.43
N MET A 97 -0.77 7.40 -14.52
CA MET A 97 -0.25 7.13 -15.87
C MET A 97 0.61 8.28 -16.44
N GLY A 98 0.68 9.41 -15.73
CA GLY A 98 1.57 10.54 -16.05
C GLY A 98 2.95 10.50 -15.38
N ASP A 99 3.17 9.64 -14.38
CA ASP A 99 4.47 9.53 -13.70
C ASP A 99 5.19 8.24 -14.11
N ARG A 100 6.07 8.37 -15.10
CA ARG A 100 6.85 7.25 -15.66
C ARG A 100 7.71 6.56 -14.59
N THR A 101 8.24 7.31 -13.62
CA THR A 101 9.13 6.78 -12.58
C THR A 101 8.40 5.84 -11.61
N THR A 102 7.13 6.16 -11.35
CA THR A 102 6.21 5.34 -10.55
C THR A 102 5.96 3.99 -11.21
N CYS A 103 5.67 3.99 -12.52
CA CYS A 103 5.43 2.77 -13.28
C CYS A 103 6.68 1.89 -13.37
N ASP A 104 7.85 2.49 -13.62
CA ASP A 104 9.12 1.78 -13.77
C ASP A 104 9.54 1.07 -12.46
N GLN A 105 9.43 1.74 -11.31
CA GLN A 105 9.75 1.10 -10.03
C GLN A 105 8.80 -0.06 -9.73
N ARG A 106 7.49 0.11 -10.02
CA ARG A 106 6.52 -0.96 -9.83
C ARG A 106 6.85 -2.14 -10.73
N LEU A 107 7.18 -1.90 -12.00
CA LEU A 107 7.58 -2.94 -12.93
C LEU A 107 8.79 -3.70 -12.41
N LYS A 108 9.81 -2.99 -11.91
CA LYS A 108 11.00 -3.59 -11.31
C LYS A 108 10.68 -4.49 -10.11
N ILE A 109 9.72 -4.10 -9.27
CA ILE A 109 9.24 -4.93 -8.15
C ILE A 109 8.54 -6.20 -8.69
N HIS A 110 7.71 -6.06 -9.73
CA HIS A 110 7.00 -7.17 -10.35
C HIS A 110 7.96 -8.16 -11.01
N GLU A 111 8.92 -7.69 -11.80
CA GLU A 111 9.96 -8.53 -12.42
C GLU A 111 10.72 -9.33 -11.37
N LYS A 112 11.17 -8.67 -10.28
CA LYS A 112 11.91 -9.34 -9.20
C LYS A 112 11.06 -10.33 -8.41
N LEU A 113 9.75 -10.11 -8.30
CA LEU A 113 8.84 -11.06 -7.67
C LEU A 113 8.63 -12.30 -8.56
N THR A 114 8.49 -12.10 -9.88
CA THR A 114 8.37 -13.20 -10.86
C THR A 114 9.64 -14.05 -10.88
N GLU A 115 10.82 -13.44 -11.00
CA GLU A 115 12.11 -14.14 -10.96
C GLU A 115 12.27 -15.01 -9.70
N LYS A 116 11.77 -14.53 -8.55
CA LYS A 116 11.77 -15.30 -7.29
C LYS A 116 10.75 -16.44 -7.27
N ALA A 117 9.59 -16.25 -7.88
CA ALA A 117 8.57 -17.29 -7.95
C ALA A 117 9.04 -18.45 -8.83
N ASP A 118 9.70 -18.15 -9.95
CA ASP A 118 10.26 -19.16 -10.86
C ASP A 118 11.41 -19.95 -10.21
N PHE A 119 12.20 -19.31 -9.34
CA PHE A 119 13.30 -19.97 -8.60
C PHE A 119 12.82 -20.99 -7.56
N VAL A 120 11.58 -20.88 -7.06
CA VAL A 120 11.01 -21.81 -6.06
C VAL A 120 10.50 -23.11 -6.70
N THR A 121 10.32 -23.13 -8.02
CA THR A 121 9.75 -24.27 -8.76
C THR A 121 10.76 -25.20 -9.44
N THR A 122 12.07 -25.03 -9.19
CA THR A 122 13.14 -25.87 -9.77
C THR A 122 13.94 -26.58 -8.68
#